data_AF-G9HTH9-F1
#
_entry.id   AF-G9HTH9-F1
#
_cell.length_a   1.000
_cell.length_b   1.000
_cell.length_c   1.000
_cell.angle_alpha   90.00
_cell.angle_beta   90.00
_cell.angle_gamma   90.00
#
_symmetry.space_group_name_H-M   'P 1'
#
loop_
_entity.id
_entity.type
_entity.pdbx_description
1 polymer ?
#
loop_
_entity_poly.entity_id
_entity_poly.type
_entity_poly.pdbx_seq_one_letter_code
_entity_poly.pdbx_strand_id
1 'polypeptide(L)'
;MSFIPFPFSLFIYFSNSIFSFIGNIRSILLLISYELVFDFWILILFILNYHYNIVLYLNLFLLPVCFILYITFLCDASRVPFDLIEGESELVSGFNTELAFLWFLLVFFAEYIIFFFFIVFTSFLFNIPLFITLFLFLFTRALLVRFFFTFIIYLFWFYYLFFLTFYFFYILIVII
;
A
#
# COMPACT_ATOMS: atom_id res chain seq x y z
N MET A 1 3.12 7.29 -3.98
CA MET A 1 4.01 6.11 -3.78
C MET A 1 3.63 5.15 -4.89
N SER A 2 4.39 5.13 -5.98
CA SER A 2 4.07 4.36 -7.19
C SER A 2 5.23 3.46 -7.63
N PHE A 3 6.06 3.04 -6.66
CA PHE A 3 7.30 2.33 -6.97
C PHE A 3 7.10 0.87 -7.38
N ILE A 4 6.09 0.18 -6.85
CA ILE A 4 5.88 -1.25 -7.13
C ILE A 4 5.07 -1.46 -8.41
N PRO A 5 3.85 -0.94 -8.57
CA PRO A 5 2.98 -1.45 -9.64
C PRO A 5 3.21 -0.74 -10.97
N PHE A 6 3.83 0.44 -10.98
CA PHE A 6 4.15 1.16 -12.22
C PHE A 6 5.17 0.41 -13.09
N PRO A 7 6.35 -0.02 -12.57
CA PRO A 7 7.27 -0.84 -13.36
C PRO A 7 6.66 -2.19 -13.75
N PHE A 8 5.86 -2.82 -12.88
CA PHE A 8 5.16 -4.07 -13.19
C PHE A 8 4.15 -3.91 -14.33
N SER A 9 3.38 -2.83 -14.31
CA SER A 9 2.38 -2.56 -15.33
C SER A 9 2.97 -2.34 -16.71
N LEU A 10 4.18 -1.76 -16.77
CA LEU A 10 4.94 -1.59 -18.01
C LEU A 10 5.36 -2.95 -18.57
N PHE A 11 5.96 -3.83 -17.75
CA PHE A 11 6.39 -5.16 -18.21
C PHE A 11 5.22 -6.03 -18.67
N ILE A 12 4.07 -5.91 -18.02
CA ILE A 12 2.88 -6.69 -18.34
C ILE A 12 2.13 -6.12 -19.56
N TYR A 13 2.20 -4.82 -19.82
CA TYR A 13 1.62 -4.26 -21.06
C TYR A 13 2.33 -4.77 -22.33
N PHE A 14 3.63 -5.07 -22.24
CA PHE A 14 4.38 -5.67 -23.36
C PHE A 14 4.08 -7.15 -23.57
N SER A 15 3.21 -7.73 -22.76
CA SER A 15 2.93 -9.15 -22.76
C SER A 15 1.68 -9.45 -23.59
N ASN A 16 1.79 -10.46 -24.46
CA ASN A 16 0.83 -10.70 -25.54
C ASN A 16 -0.35 -11.62 -25.14
N SER A 17 -0.61 -11.82 -23.85
CA SER A 17 -1.71 -12.66 -23.39
C SER A 17 -2.85 -11.88 -22.73
N ILE A 18 -4.08 -12.25 -23.11
CA ILE A 18 -5.31 -11.61 -22.60
C ILE A 18 -5.43 -11.75 -21.08
N PHE A 19 -4.97 -12.87 -20.52
CA PHE A 19 -5.03 -13.11 -19.07
C PHE A 19 -4.07 -12.24 -18.28
N SER A 20 -2.84 -12.05 -18.79
CA SER A 20 -1.86 -11.14 -18.20
C SER A 20 -2.36 -9.70 -18.18
N PHE A 21 -2.98 -9.27 -19.29
CA PHE A 21 -3.58 -7.95 -19.40
C PHE A 21 -4.71 -7.70 -18.37
N ILE A 22 -5.60 -8.67 -18.14
CA ILE A 22 -6.67 -8.55 -17.12
C ILE A 22 -6.08 -8.49 -15.70
N GLY A 23 -5.04 -9.27 -15.41
CA GLY A 23 -4.30 -9.20 -14.15
C GLY A 23 -3.67 -7.82 -13.91
N ASN A 24 -3.10 -7.22 -14.96
CA ASN A 24 -2.50 -5.89 -14.90
C ASN A 24 -3.53 -4.79 -14.60
N ILE A 25 -4.70 -4.86 -15.23
CA ILE A 25 -5.78 -3.88 -14.95
C ILE A 25 -6.18 -3.93 -13.47
N ARG A 26 -6.23 -5.13 -12.86
CA ARG A 26 -6.51 -5.27 -11.43
C ARG A 26 -5.41 -4.66 -10.57
N SER A 27 -4.13 -4.89 -10.89
CA SER A 27 -3.01 -4.29 -10.14
C SER A 27 -2.97 -2.77 -10.26
N ILE A 28 -3.27 -2.22 -11.45
CA ILE A 28 -3.34 -0.77 -11.67
C ILE A 28 -4.49 -0.14 -10.87
N LEU A 29 -5.67 -0.78 -10.87
CA LEU A 29 -6.81 -0.29 -10.09
C LEU A 29 -6.52 -0.28 -8.59
N LEU A 30 -5.87 -1.32 -8.08
CA LEU A 30 -5.40 -1.36 -6.70
C LEU A 30 -4.38 -0.24 -6.45
N LEU A 31 -3.38 -0.06 -7.33
CA LEU A 31 -2.38 1.02 -7.26
C LEU A 31 -3.02 2.39 -7.06
N ILE A 32 -3.91 2.75 -7.96
CA ILE A 32 -4.57 4.06 -7.94
C ILE A 32 -5.33 4.25 -6.63
N SER A 33 -5.99 3.20 -6.13
CA SER A 33 -6.82 3.30 -4.93
C SER A 33 -6.05 3.63 -3.66
N TYR A 34 -4.90 2.99 -3.42
CA TYR A 34 -4.10 3.29 -2.21
C TYR A 34 -3.19 4.50 -2.38
N GLU A 35 -2.76 4.84 -3.61
CA GLU A 35 -1.98 6.06 -3.84
C GLU A 35 -2.80 7.31 -3.50
N LEU A 36 -4.07 7.37 -3.91
CA LEU A 36 -4.97 8.47 -3.55
C LEU A 36 -5.09 8.64 -2.03
N VAL A 37 -5.25 7.53 -1.29
CA VAL A 37 -5.38 7.55 0.18
C VAL A 37 -4.08 8.00 0.84
N PHE A 38 -2.94 7.59 0.31
CA PHE A 38 -1.63 8.02 0.78
C PHE A 38 -1.38 9.52 0.55
N ASP A 39 -1.78 10.06 -0.60
CA ASP A 39 -1.63 11.48 -0.90
C ASP A 39 -2.44 12.36 0.05
N PHE A 40 -3.70 11.98 0.33
CA PHE A 40 -4.51 12.65 1.35
C PHE A 40 -3.86 12.59 2.74
N TRP A 41 -3.28 11.46 3.10
CA TRP A 41 -2.57 11.32 4.37
C TRP A 41 -1.37 12.28 4.47
N ILE A 42 -0.54 12.38 3.42
CA ILE A 42 0.60 13.32 3.39
C ILE A 42 0.11 14.76 3.55
N LEU A 43 -0.98 15.14 2.85
CA LEU A 43 -1.52 16.49 2.95
C LEU A 43 -1.94 16.84 4.38
N ILE A 44 -2.63 15.93 5.05
CA ILE A 44 -3.04 16.08 6.47
C ILE A 44 -1.81 16.29 7.36
N LEU A 45 -0.77 15.47 7.17
CA LEU A 45 0.47 15.58 7.93
C LEU A 45 1.20 16.91 7.71
N PHE A 46 1.29 17.34 6.46
CA PHE A 46 2.00 18.55 6.11
C PHE A 46 1.38 19.78 6.79
N ILE A 47 0.05 19.85 6.79
CA ILE A 47 -0.71 20.93 7.45
C ILE A 47 -0.47 20.91 8.97
N LEU A 48 -0.57 19.74 9.61
CA LEU A 48 -0.38 19.63 11.05
C LEU A 48 1.05 19.98 11.50
N ASN A 49 2.06 19.55 10.74
CA ASN A 49 3.45 19.88 11.01
C ASN A 49 3.72 21.37 10.86
N TYR A 50 3.11 22.02 9.86
CA TYR A 50 3.27 23.45 9.62
C TYR A 50 2.75 24.30 10.78
N HIS A 51 1.61 23.93 11.38
CA HIS A 51 0.98 24.74 12.43
C HIS A 51 1.42 24.39 13.86
N TYR A 52 1.53 23.10 14.18
CA TYR A 52 1.64 22.65 15.57
C TYR A 52 2.97 21.96 15.90
N ASN A 53 3.88 21.85 14.93
CA ASN A 53 5.14 21.09 15.05
C ASN A 53 4.90 19.72 15.72
N ILE A 54 3.85 19.02 15.28
CA ILE A 54 3.40 17.80 15.94
C ILE A 54 4.36 16.66 15.64
N VAL A 55 4.79 16.04 16.71
CA VAL A 55 5.51 14.79 16.67
C VAL A 55 4.48 13.65 16.59
N LEU A 56 4.43 12.98 15.44
CA LEU A 56 3.39 11.99 15.07
C LEU A 56 3.14 10.90 16.12
N TYR A 57 4.19 10.48 16.84
CA TYR A 57 4.11 9.38 17.79
C TYR A 57 3.53 9.75 19.16
N LEU A 58 3.34 11.03 19.48
CA LEU A 58 2.84 11.46 20.79
C LEU A 58 1.33 11.75 20.81
N ASN A 59 0.71 11.97 19.64
CA ASN A 59 -0.66 12.45 19.57
C ASN A 59 -1.65 11.31 19.28
N LEU A 60 -2.44 10.96 20.29
CA LEU A 60 -3.51 9.95 20.19
C LEU A 60 -4.57 10.28 19.13
N PHE A 61 -4.80 11.57 18.84
CA PHE A 61 -5.72 12.02 17.79
C PHE A 61 -5.30 11.63 16.37
N LEU A 62 -4.02 11.34 16.16
CA LEU A 62 -3.47 10.92 14.87
C LEU A 62 -3.45 9.41 14.71
N LEU A 63 -3.65 8.64 15.79
CA LEU A 63 -3.63 7.18 15.78
C LEU A 63 -4.52 6.53 14.70
N PRO A 64 -5.78 6.93 14.45
CA PRO A 64 -6.59 6.32 13.39
C PRO A 64 -6.01 6.57 11.99
N VAL A 65 -5.45 7.76 11.77
CA VAL A 65 -4.86 8.18 10.49
C VAL A 65 -3.52 7.47 10.26
N CYS A 66 -2.76 7.25 11.32
CA CYS A 66 -1.57 6.41 11.36
C CYS A 66 -1.87 4.92 11.09
N PHE A 67 -3.02 4.41 11.55
CA PHE A 67 -3.44 3.04 11.27
C PHE A 67 -3.82 2.84 9.81
N ILE A 68 -4.51 3.81 9.20
CA ILE A 68 -4.83 3.79 7.76
C ILE A 68 -3.55 3.72 6.92
N LEU A 69 -2.51 4.47 7.31
CA LEU A 69 -1.21 4.36 6.66
C LEU A 69 -0.61 2.96 6.69
N TYR A 70 -0.61 2.34 7.87
CA TYR A 70 -0.04 1.03 8.04
C TYR A 70 -0.71 0.03 7.08
N ILE A 71 -2.02 0.17 6.89
CA ILE A 71 -2.79 -0.62 5.92
C ILE A 71 -2.44 -0.24 4.47
N THR A 72 -2.26 1.05 4.14
CA THR A 72 -1.80 1.44 2.79
C THR A 72 -0.44 0.83 2.44
N PHE A 73 0.52 0.80 3.37
CA PHE A 73 1.83 0.17 3.15
C PHE A 73 1.76 -1.35 3.03
N LEU A 74 0.86 -2.00 3.79
CA LEU A 74 0.59 -3.43 3.64
C LEU A 74 -0.01 -3.75 2.26
N CYS A 75 -0.89 -2.89 1.74
CA CYS A 75 -1.50 -3.08 0.43
C CYS A 75 -0.52 -2.84 -0.72
N ASP A 76 0.31 -1.80 -0.64
CA ASP A 76 1.30 -1.48 -1.68
C ASP A 76 2.37 -2.58 -1.78
N ALA A 77 2.72 -3.21 -0.66
CA ALA A 77 3.60 -4.38 -0.66
C ALA A 77 3.04 -5.59 -1.42
N SER A 78 1.76 -5.58 -1.83
CA SER A 78 1.13 -6.62 -2.67
C SER A 78 1.37 -8.05 -2.18
N ARG A 79 1.30 -8.29 -0.87
CA ARG A 79 1.49 -9.60 -0.24
C ARG A 79 0.29 -9.99 0.65
N VAL A 80 0.14 -11.29 0.90
CA VAL A 80 -0.91 -11.87 1.80
C VAL A 80 -1.00 -11.01 3.07
N PRO A 81 -2.17 -10.47 3.46
CA PRO A 81 -3.54 -10.88 3.12
C PRO A 81 -4.16 -10.22 1.89
N PHE A 82 -3.47 -9.34 1.19
CA PHE A 82 -4.05 -8.67 0.04
C PHE A 82 -3.86 -9.49 -1.23
N ASP A 83 -4.76 -9.27 -2.18
CA ASP A 83 -4.91 -10.10 -3.36
C ASP A 83 -3.61 -10.10 -4.19
N LEU A 84 -3.01 -11.28 -4.35
CA LEU A 84 -1.74 -11.43 -5.04
C LEU A 84 -1.97 -11.45 -6.55
N ILE A 85 -1.25 -10.60 -7.28
CA ILE A 85 -1.13 -10.67 -8.74
C ILE A 85 -0.44 -11.98 -9.16
N GLU A 86 0.27 -12.62 -8.22
CA GLU A 86 1.00 -13.90 -8.32
C GLU A 86 0.15 -15.16 -8.11
N GLY A 87 -1.11 -15.02 -7.67
CA GLY A 87 -1.88 -16.17 -7.18
C GLY A 87 -2.18 -17.21 -8.26
N GLU A 88 -1.52 -18.38 -8.19
CA GLU A 88 -1.75 -19.54 -9.08
C GLU A 88 -3.22 -19.97 -9.16
N SER A 89 -4.00 -19.69 -8.12
CA SER A 89 -5.38 -20.15 -7.95
C SER A 89 -6.45 -19.28 -8.60
N GLU A 90 -6.13 -18.12 -9.18
CA GLU A 90 -7.16 -17.14 -9.58
C GLU A 90 -7.09 -16.74 -11.05
N LEU A 91 -6.04 -16.04 -11.44
CA LEU A 91 -5.78 -15.64 -12.81
C LEU A 91 -4.29 -15.83 -13.00
N VAL A 92 -3.90 -16.64 -13.98
CA VAL A 92 -2.51 -16.97 -14.26
C VAL A 92 -1.70 -15.67 -14.29
N SER A 93 -0.85 -15.50 -13.29
CA SER A 93 0.03 -14.35 -13.10
C SER A 93 0.88 -14.21 -14.35
N GLY A 94 0.49 -13.32 -15.26
CA GLY A 94 1.05 -13.37 -16.60
C GLY A 94 2.55 -13.07 -16.65
N PHE A 95 3.08 -12.36 -15.65
CA PHE A 95 4.52 -12.20 -15.48
C PHE A 95 5.25 -13.52 -15.12
N ASN A 96 4.64 -14.44 -14.37
CA ASN A 96 5.23 -15.76 -14.11
C ASN A 96 5.29 -16.62 -15.39
N THR A 97 4.38 -16.40 -16.33
CA THR A 97 4.34 -17.14 -17.60
C THR A 97 5.16 -16.50 -18.72
N GLU A 98 5.33 -15.17 -18.71
CA GLU A 98 5.90 -14.42 -19.83
C GLU A 98 7.30 -13.88 -19.54
N LEU A 99 7.65 -13.62 -18.27
CA LEU A 99 9.01 -13.18 -17.92
C LEU A 99 9.93 -14.38 -17.71
N ALA A 100 11.03 -14.39 -18.47
CA ALA A 100 12.07 -15.40 -18.33
C ALA A 100 13.15 -14.98 -17.32
N PHE A 101 13.59 -15.96 -16.52
CA PHE A 101 14.80 -16.00 -15.67
C PHE A 101 15.19 -14.67 -14.98
N LEU A 102 15.97 -13.82 -15.64
CA LEU A 102 16.51 -12.58 -15.07
C LEU A 102 15.42 -11.54 -14.74
N TRP A 103 14.48 -11.32 -15.65
CA TRP A 103 13.43 -10.31 -15.46
C TRP A 103 12.45 -10.71 -14.36
N PHE A 104 12.17 -12.01 -14.27
CA PHE A 104 11.39 -12.60 -13.20
C PHE A 104 12.10 -12.38 -11.84
N LEU A 105 13.39 -12.70 -11.73
CA LEU A 105 14.15 -12.53 -10.50
C LEU A 105 14.21 -11.07 -10.03
N LEU A 106 14.41 -10.13 -10.98
CA LEU A 106 14.47 -8.70 -10.68
C LEU A 106 13.14 -8.17 -10.13
N VAL A 107 12.01 -8.69 -10.63
CA VAL A 107 10.67 -8.37 -10.14
C VAL A 107 10.51 -8.74 -8.67
N PHE A 108 10.84 -9.98 -8.27
CA PHE A 108 10.79 -10.38 -6.86
C PHE A 108 11.76 -9.58 -6.00
N PHE A 109 12.98 -9.35 -6.49
CA PHE A 109 13.98 -8.61 -5.74
C PHE A 109 13.53 -7.17 -5.46
N ALA A 110 12.93 -6.50 -6.45
CA ALA A 110 12.39 -5.16 -6.30
C ALA A 110 11.28 -5.11 -5.24
N GLU A 111 10.33 -6.06 -5.25
CA GLU A 111 9.28 -6.13 -4.23
C GLU A 111 9.85 -6.30 -2.81
N TYR A 112 10.85 -7.16 -2.63
CA TYR A 112 11.46 -7.35 -1.32
C TYR A 112 12.21 -6.12 -0.82
N ILE A 113 12.91 -5.40 -1.71
CA ILE A 113 13.56 -4.13 -1.35
C ILE A 113 12.52 -3.12 -0.87
N ILE A 114 11.41 -2.99 -1.60
CA ILE A 114 10.40 -1.98 -1.29
C ILE A 114 9.65 -2.35 -0.01
N PHE A 115 9.38 -3.65 0.21
CA PHE A 115 8.84 -4.13 1.49
C PHE A 115 9.75 -3.76 2.66
N PHE A 116 11.07 -3.99 2.52
CA PHE A 116 12.03 -3.60 3.55
C PHE A 116 12.07 -2.08 3.77
N PHE A 117 12.01 -1.30 2.68
CA PHE A 117 11.93 0.15 2.75
C PHE A 117 10.71 0.63 3.55
N PHE A 118 9.53 0.03 3.33
CA PHE A 118 8.33 0.38 4.11
C PHE A 118 8.46 0.03 5.59
N ILE A 119 9.11 -1.08 5.94
CA ILE A 119 9.36 -1.44 7.34
C ILE A 119 10.27 -0.40 8.02
N VAL A 120 11.33 0.02 7.35
CA VAL A 120 12.23 1.07 7.87
C VAL A 120 11.48 2.39 7.98
N PHE A 121 10.72 2.77 6.94
CA PHE A 121 9.97 4.01 6.91
C PHE A 121 8.92 4.09 8.03
N THR A 122 8.13 3.04 8.23
CA THR A 122 7.15 2.96 9.33
C THR A 122 7.80 2.98 10.69
N SER A 123 8.94 2.31 10.87
CA SER A 123 9.70 2.35 12.13
C SER A 123 10.15 3.76 12.48
N PHE A 124 10.61 4.53 11.48
CA PHE A 124 11.02 5.91 11.65
C PHE A 124 9.84 6.84 11.95
N LEU A 125 8.74 6.71 11.19
CA LEU A 125 7.55 7.56 11.37
C LEU A 125 6.90 7.40 12.74
N PHE A 126 6.79 6.16 13.24
CA PHE A 126 6.13 5.86 14.51
C PHE A 126 7.08 5.78 15.71
N ASN A 127 8.38 5.93 15.47
CA ASN A 127 9.44 5.74 16.48
C ASN A 127 9.30 4.38 17.21
N ILE A 128 8.96 3.35 16.45
CA ILE A 128 8.86 1.96 16.93
C ILE A 128 10.18 1.28 16.56
N PRO A 129 10.82 0.50 17.45
CA PRO A 129 12.06 -0.19 17.10
C PRO A 129 11.82 -1.15 15.93
N LEU A 130 12.79 -1.20 15.00
CA LEU A 130 12.72 -1.96 13.76
C LEU A 130 12.36 -3.45 13.97
N PHE A 131 12.82 -4.05 15.06
CA PHE A 131 12.48 -5.44 15.39
C PHE A 131 10.98 -5.64 15.61
N ILE A 132 10.32 -4.69 16.29
CA ILE A 132 8.88 -4.75 16.54
C ILE A 132 8.10 -4.50 15.24
N THR A 133 8.51 -3.54 14.42
CA THR A 133 7.83 -3.33 13.13
C THR A 133 7.95 -4.53 12.21
N LEU A 134 9.14 -5.14 12.11
CA LEU A 134 9.33 -6.41 11.39
C LEU A 134 8.39 -7.50 11.91
N PHE A 135 8.30 -7.66 13.23
CA PHE A 135 7.42 -8.64 13.83
C PHE A 135 5.95 -8.36 13.51
N LEU A 136 5.49 -7.11 13.57
CA LEU A 136 4.11 -6.72 13.23
C LEU A 136 3.77 -7.02 11.76
N PHE A 137 4.67 -6.68 10.84
CA PHE A 137 4.48 -6.99 9.43
C PHE A 137 4.46 -8.51 9.17
N LEU A 138 5.34 -9.28 9.79
CA LEU A 138 5.32 -10.75 9.65
C LEU A 138 4.06 -11.37 10.28
N PHE A 139 3.63 -10.86 11.43
CA PHE A 139 2.49 -11.36 12.16
C PHE A 139 1.17 -11.10 11.44
N THR A 140 1.00 -9.89 10.89
CA THR A 140 -0.17 -9.56 10.06
C THR A 140 -0.27 -10.45 8.84
N ARG A 141 0.86 -10.80 8.19
CA ARG A 141 0.90 -11.76 7.09
C ARG A 141 0.52 -13.18 7.50
N ALA A 142 0.91 -13.60 8.71
CA ALA A 142 0.63 -14.95 9.19
C ALA A 142 -0.83 -15.15 9.64
N LEU A 143 -1.48 -14.11 10.14
CA LEU A 143 -2.82 -14.21 10.73
C LEU A 143 -3.97 -13.93 9.77
N LEU A 144 -3.78 -13.00 8.83
CA LEU A 144 -4.89 -12.46 8.06
C LEU A 144 -5.21 -13.36 6.86
N VAL A 145 -6.49 -13.66 6.68
CA VAL A 145 -7.03 -14.40 5.53
C VAL A 145 -6.99 -13.50 4.30
N ARG A 146 -6.81 -14.09 3.11
CA ARG A 146 -6.79 -13.37 1.84
C ARG A 146 -8.11 -12.61 1.60
N PHE A 147 -8.01 -11.30 1.36
CA PHE A 147 -9.12 -10.45 0.96
C PHE A 147 -9.24 -10.39 -0.56
N PHE A 148 -10.48 -10.48 -1.06
CA PHE A 148 -10.77 -10.38 -2.49
C PHE A 148 -10.66 -8.93 -2.98
N PHE A 149 -10.16 -8.72 -4.22
CA PHE A 149 -9.86 -7.38 -4.73
C PHE A 149 -11.04 -6.38 -4.66
N THR A 150 -12.28 -6.80 -4.91
CA THR A 150 -13.44 -5.88 -4.89
C THR A 150 -13.69 -5.32 -3.50
N PHE A 151 -13.46 -6.13 -2.46
CA PHE A 151 -13.58 -5.70 -1.07
C PHE A 151 -12.51 -4.66 -0.72
N ILE A 152 -11.28 -4.86 -1.19
CA ILE A 152 -10.17 -3.94 -0.95
C ILE A 152 -10.45 -2.58 -1.60
N ILE A 153 -10.88 -2.57 -2.87
CA ILE A 153 -11.24 -1.34 -3.58
C ILE A 153 -12.40 -0.64 -2.87
N TYR A 154 -13.45 -1.38 -2.49
CA TYR A 154 -14.57 -0.83 -1.74
C TYR A 154 -14.11 -0.17 -0.43
N LEU A 155 -13.19 -0.82 0.28
CA LEU A 155 -12.65 -0.32 1.55
C LEU A 155 -11.85 0.98 1.38
N PHE A 156 -10.98 1.08 0.38
CA PHE A 156 -10.22 2.30 0.13
C PHE A 156 -11.12 3.46 -0.31
N TRP A 157 -12.01 3.22 -1.27
CA TRP A 157 -12.83 4.27 -1.86
C TRP A 157 -13.95 4.73 -0.95
N PHE A 158 -14.70 3.82 -0.32
CA PHE A 158 -15.89 4.18 0.45
C PHE A 158 -15.61 4.44 1.93
N TYR A 159 -14.61 3.80 2.53
CA TYR A 159 -14.32 4.02 3.95
C TYR A 159 -13.12 4.94 4.16
N TYR A 160 -11.94 4.59 3.64
CA TYR A 160 -10.72 5.34 3.96
C TYR A 160 -10.69 6.73 3.34
N LEU A 161 -11.06 6.87 2.06
CA LEU A 161 -11.06 8.17 1.40
C LEU A 161 -12.10 9.11 2.02
N PHE A 162 -13.32 8.62 2.30
CA PHE A 162 -14.32 9.41 3.01
C PHE A 162 -13.85 9.80 4.42
N PHE A 163 -13.27 8.87 5.17
CA PHE A 163 -12.75 9.18 6.51
C PHE A 163 -11.64 10.26 6.47
N LEU A 164 -10.67 10.14 5.56
CA LEU A 164 -9.58 11.09 5.43
C LEU A 164 -10.05 12.48 4.97
N THR A 165 -11.01 12.55 4.06
CA THR A 165 -11.57 13.84 3.61
C THR A 165 -12.32 14.56 4.73
N PHE A 166 -13.15 13.85 5.52
CA PHE A 166 -13.77 14.46 6.70
C PHE A 166 -12.74 14.90 7.75
N TYR A 167 -11.70 14.09 7.98
CA TYR A 167 -10.63 14.44 8.91
C TYR A 167 -9.84 15.67 8.46
N PHE A 168 -9.58 15.80 7.15
CA PHE A 168 -8.94 16.97 6.56
C PHE A 168 -9.76 18.25 6.80
N PHE A 169 -11.07 18.22 6.54
CA PHE A 169 -11.94 19.37 6.83
C PHE A 169 -12.00 19.70 8.33
N TYR A 170 -12.03 18.68 9.19
CA TYR A 170 -11.99 18.89 10.64
C TYR A 170 -10.72 19.62 11.07
N ILE A 171 -9.55 19.22 10.56
CA ILE A 171 -8.27 19.89 10.87
C ILE A 171 -8.27 21.33 10.40
N LEU A 172 -8.77 21.61 9.20
CA LEU A 172 -8.85 22.98 8.69
C LEU A 172 -9.69 23.88 9.63
N ILE A 173 -10.81 23.38 10.14
CA ILE A 173 -11.66 24.13 11.08
C ILE A 173 -10.94 24.37 12.40
N VAL A 174 -10.13 23.43 12.89
CA VAL A 174 -9.38 23.56 14.15
C VAL A 174 -8.23 24.57 14.04
N ILE A 175 -7.68 24.75 12.83
CA ILE A 175 -6.56 25.65 12.57
C ILE A 175 -7.01 27.11 12.41
N ILE A 176 -8.20 27.34 11.84
CA ILE A 176 -8.81 28.68 11.66
C ILE A 176 -9.26 29.24 13.01
#